data_AF-A0AA88HGM9-F1
#
_entry.id   AF-A0AA88HGM9-F1
#
_cell.length_a   1.000
_cell.length_b   1.000
_cell.length_c   1.000
_cell.angle_alpha   90.00
_cell.angle_beta   90.00
_cell.angle_gamma   90.00
#
_symmetry.space_group_name_H-M   'P 1'
#
loop_
_entity.id
_entity.type
_entity.pdbx_description
1 polymer ?
#
loop_
_entity_poly.entity_id
_entity_poly.type
_entity_poly.pdbx_seq_one_letter_code
_entity_poly.pdbx_strand_id
1 'polypeptide(L)'
;MVQGSQELERNYGKKITEEEDDLSEVQQDSVPPEVRAWLASTFTRQNSACSRKVGFEKPKFRSVANAIRAGIFVERIYRRMSSSSLAQFPPDVTKILKQVDDWSFDVFQFNEAAGGSPIRYLGVDLLNRYGLNTKFKIQQNAADAFFAQMESGYNKHKNLYHNSIHATDVTQTMHYMISQTELS
;
A
#
# COMPACT_ATOMS: atom_id res chain seq x y z
N MET A 1 -35.89 25.19 11.95
CA MET A 1 -35.01 24.01 12.03
C MET A 1 -33.51 24.32 11.90
N VAL A 2 -33.10 25.58 11.67
CA VAL A 2 -31.69 25.95 11.36
C VAL A 2 -30.89 26.42 12.59
N GLN A 3 -31.53 26.71 13.74
CA GLN A 3 -30.82 27.15 14.95
C GLN A 3 -30.15 26.01 15.75
N GLY A 4 -30.66 24.77 15.66
CA GLY A 4 -30.11 23.63 16.41
C GLY A 4 -28.78 23.09 15.88
N SER A 5 -28.56 23.15 14.55
CA SER A 5 -27.32 22.65 13.94
C SER A 5 -26.09 23.53 14.23
N GLN A 6 -26.27 24.85 14.32
CA GLN A 6 -25.17 25.79 14.67
C GLN A 6 -24.76 25.72 16.15
N GLU A 7 -25.63 25.21 17.02
CA GLU A 7 -25.35 25.02 18.44
C GLU A 7 -24.63 23.69 18.69
N LEU A 8 -24.99 22.65 17.94
CA LEU A 8 -24.28 21.37 17.93
C LEU A 8 -22.86 21.50 17.37
N GLU A 9 -22.64 22.24 16.28
CA GLU A 9 -21.27 22.48 15.76
C GLU A 9 -20.42 23.33 16.70
N ARG A 10 -21.01 24.32 17.39
CA ARG A 10 -20.30 25.10 18.42
C ARG A 10 -19.94 24.25 19.64
N ASN A 11 -20.82 23.33 20.04
CA ASN A 11 -20.54 22.43 21.15
C ASN A 11 -19.52 21.34 20.77
N TYR A 12 -19.53 20.86 19.51
CA TYR A 12 -18.49 19.96 18.99
C TYR A 12 -17.13 20.66 18.93
N GLY A 13 -17.08 21.90 18.42
CA GLY A 13 -15.85 22.69 18.36
C GLY A 13 -15.27 23.00 19.74
N LYS A 14 -16.12 23.27 20.74
CA LYS A 14 -15.68 23.47 22.13
C LYS A 14 -15.19 22.18 22.79
N LYS A 15 -15.87 21.06 22.53
CA LYS A 15 -15.47 19.75 23.08
C LYS A 15 -14.11 19.28 22.53
N ILE A 16 -13.83 19.55 21.25
CA ILE A 16 -12.52 19.27 20.64
C ILE A 16 -11.42 20.12 21.31
N THR A 17 -11.68 21.39 21.63
CA THR A 17 -10.70 22.25 22.31
C THR A 17 -10.50 21.89 23.80
N GLU A 18 -11.52 21.37 24.48
CA GLU A 18 -11.41 20.95 25.88
C GLU A 18 -10.74 19.57 26.03
N GLU A 19 -10.90 18.66 25.06
CA GLU A 19 -10.20 17.35 25.03
C GLU A 19 -8.73 17.47 24.59
N GLU A 20 -8.30 18.55 23.91
CA GLU A 20 -6.87 18.87 23.73
C GLU A 20 -6.20 19.40 25.01
N ASP A 21 -6.97 19.98 25.93
CA ASP A 21 -6.46 20.58 27.17
C ASP A 21 -6.12 19.49 28.22
N ASP A 22 -6.75 18.32 28.15
CA ASP A 22 -6.51 17.17 29.04
C ASP A 22 -5.27 16.33 28.62
N LEU A 23 -4.57 16.72 27.54
CA LEU A 23 -3.26 16.18 27.15
C LEU A 23 -2.09 17.05 27.66
N SER A 24 -2.37 18.12 28.41
CA SER A 24 -1.38 19.13 28.81
C SER A 24 -0.54 18.77 30.04
N GLU A 25 -0.74 17.62 30.68
CA GLU A 25 0.04 17.19 31.86
C GLU A 25 1.22 16.24 31.54
N VAL A 26 1.79 16.28 30.34
CA VAL A 26 3.10 15.68 30.09
C VAL A 26 4.18 16.67 30.53
N GLN A 27 4.88 16.37 31.64
CA GLN A 27 6.07 17.15 32.05
C GLN A 27 7.03 17.30 30.86
N GLN A 28 7.30 18.54 30.42
CA GLN A 28 8.13 18.85 29.25
C GLN A 28 9.58 18.28 29.34
N ASP A 29 10.01 17.87 30.52
CA ASP A 29 11.32 17.27 30.80
C ASP A 29 11.35 15.74 30.60
N SER A 30 10.21 15.11 30.30
CA SER A 30 10.09 13.64 30.18
C SER A 30 10.66 13.06 28.87
N VAL A 31 10.85 13.90 27.84
CA VAL A 31 11.33 13.44 26.52
C VAL A 31 12.70 14.07 26.21
N PRO A 32 13.74 13.25 25.95
CA PRO A 32 15.07 13.73 25.58
C PRO A 32 15.05 14.71 24.40
N PRO A 33 15.89 15.77 24.41
CA PRO A 33 15.91 16.77 23.34
C PRO A 33 16.13 16.20 21.93
N GLU A 34 16.94 15.15 21.83
CA GLU A 34 17.22 14.43 20.59
C GLU A 34 15.99 13.74 20.00
N VAL A 35 15.18 13.09 20.85
CA VAL A 35 13.92 12.44 20.44
C VAL A 35 12.93 13.49 19.97
N ARG A 36 12.84 14.61 20.70
CA ARG A 36 11.96 15.73 20.32
C ARG A 36 12.35 16.36 18.98
N ALA A 37 13.65 16.60 18.79
CA ALA A 37 14.17 17.12 17.53
C ALA A 37 13.93 16.15 16.36
N TRP A 38 14.12 14.85 16.59
CA TRP A 38 13.81 13.81 15.61
C TRP A 38 12.32 13.80 15.25
N LEU A 39 11.43 13.74 16.25
CA LEU A 39 9.97 13.78 16.05
C LEU A 39 9.54 15.03 15.26
N ALA A 40 10.06 16.20 15.62
CA ALA A 40 9.80 17.43 14.89
C ALA A 40 10.28 17.33 13.44
N SER A 41 11.49 16.82 13.21
CA SER A 41 12.05 16.69 11.85
C SER A 41 11.29 15.69 10.96
N THR A 42 10.73 14.62 11.54
CA THR A 42 10.09 13.53 10.80
C THR A 42 8.60 13.76 10.58
N PHE A 43 7.88 14.28 11.59
CA PHE A 43 6.41 14.34 11.57
C PHE A 43 5.83 15.77 11.49
N THR A 44 6.65 16.82 11.61
CA THR A 44 6.18 18.21 11.40
C THR A 44 6.60 18.75 10.04
N ARG A 45 5.72 19.53 9.43
CA ARG A 45 5.95 20.12 8.11
C ARG A 45 7.01 21.21 8.22
N GLN A 46 8.23 20.96 7.75
CA GLN A 46 9.12 22.07 7.40
C GLN A 46 8.47 22.86 6.25
N ASN A 47 8.14 24.14 6.47
CA ASN A 47 7.80 25.05 5.38
C ASN A 47 9.08 25.36 4.56
N SER A 48 9.61 24.35 3.88
CA SER A 48 10.64 24.51 2.86
C SER A 48 9.94 24.68 1.52
N ALA A 49 9.63 25.93 1.18
CA ALA A 49 9.47 26.32 -0.21
C ALA A 49 10.81 26.11 -0.94
N CYS A 50 11.10 24.87 -1.36
CA CYS A 50 12.17 24.57 -2.30
C CYS A 50 11.55 24.26 -3.65
N SER A 51 11.48 25.30 -4.47
CA SER A 51 11.38 25.20 -5.92
C SER A 51 12.55 24.35 -6.44
N ARG A 52 12.24 23.17 -6.98
CA ARG A 52 13.05 22.54 -8.03
C ARG A 52 12.12 22.21 -9.19
N LYS A 53 12.05 23.13 -10.15
CA LYS A 53 11.54 22.86 -11.49
C LYS A 53 12.45 21.80 -12.14
N VAL A 54 12.00 20.56 -12.20
CA VAL A 54 12.54 19.57 -13.13
C VAL A 54 11.85 19.81 -14.47
N GLY A 55 12.61 20.24 -15.47
CA GLY A 55 12.11 20.47 -16.83
C GLY A 55 11.56 19.19 -17.43
N PHE A 56 10.23 19.10 -17.56
CA PHE A 56 9.58 18.12 -18.41
C PHE A 56 9.78 18.52 -19.87
N GLU A 57 10.77 17.96 -20.55
CA GLU A 57 10.71 17.90 -22.01
C GLU A 57 9.56 16.95 -22.41
N LYS A 58 8.57 17.50 -23.12
CA LYS A 58 7.42 16.73 -23.63
C LYS A 58 7.92 15.69 -24.65
N PRO A 59 7.59 14.39 -24.48
CA PRO A 59 8.02 13.35 -25.43
C PRO A 59 7.40 13.60 -26.82
N LYS A 60 8.26 13.72 -27.84
CA LYS A 60 7.83 14.00 -29.22
C LYS A 60 7.13 12.78 -29.83
N PHE A 61 6.09 13.08 -30.62
CA PHE A 61 5.08 12.22 -31.25
C PHE A 61 5.57 10.96 -32.01
N ARG A 62 6.88 10.77 -32.23
CA ARG A 62 7.43 9.58 -32.90
C ARG A 62 7.64 8.37 -31.98
N SER A 63 7.57 8.55 -30.64
CA SER A 63 7.64 7.46 -29.65
C SER A 63 6.33 6.67 -29.51
N VAL A 64 5.21 7.20 -30.01
CA VAL A 64 3.87 6.62 -29.84
C VAL A 64 3.69 5.38 -30.71
N ALA A 65 4.18 5.38 -31.94
CA ALA A 65 4.02 4.25 -32.86
C ALA A 65 4.80 3.00 -32.45
N ASN A 66 5.99 3.16 -31.84
CA ASN A 66 6.76 2.05 -31.31
C ASN A 66 6.15 1.48 -30.03
N ALA A 67 5.58 2.35 -29.17
CA ALA A 67 4.83 1.92 -27.99
C ALA A 67 3.52 1.20 -28.36
N ILE A 68 2.81 1.65 -29.40
CA ILE A 68 1.61 0.98 -29.92
C ILE A 68 1.96 -0.38 -30.52
N ARG A 69 3.03 -0.48 -31.34
CA ARG A 69 3.45 -1.77 -31.93
C ARG A 69 3.92 -2.78 -30.87
N ALA A 70 4.64 -2.31 -29.84
CA ALA A 70 4.99 -3.14 -28.70
C ALA A 70 3.74 -3.56 -27.90
N GLY A 71 2.80 -2.64 -27.66
CA GLY A 71 1.55 -2.89 -26.94
C GLY A 71 0.65 -3.93 -27.62
N ILE A 72 0.50 -3.88 -28.95
CA ILE A 72 -0.31 -4.83 -29.73
C ILE A 72 0.35 -6.22 -29.80
N PHE A 73 1.68 -6.30 -29.89
CA PHE A 73 2.39 -7.58 -29.90
C PHE A 73 2.33 -8.28 -28.53
N VAL A 74 2.48 -7.51 -27.45
CA VAL A 74 2.26 -7.92 -26.06
C VAL A 74 0.83 -8.44 -25.91
N GLU A 75 -0.19 -7.65 -26.26
CA GLU A 75 -1.60 -8.05 -26.12
C GLU A 75 -1.91 -9.41 -26.79
N ARG A 76 -1.34 -9.67 -27.97
CA ARG A 76 -1.55 -10.92 -28.72
C ARG A 76 -0.86 -12.14 -28.11
N ILE A 77 0.29 -11.97 -27.46
CA ILE A 77 0.96 -13.05 -26.72
C ILE A 77 0.16 -13.36 -25.44
N TYR A 78 -0.22 -12.34 -24.68
CA TYR A 78 -0.91 -12.51 -23.40
C TYR A 78 -2.33 -13.07 -23.56
N ARG A 79 -3.06 -12.72 -24.64
CA ARG A 79 -4.38 -13.29 -24.95
C ARG A 79 -4.33 -14.78 -25.32
N ARG A 80 -3.20 -15.28 -25.83
CA ARG A 80 -3.03 -16.71 -26.20
C ARG A 80 -2.68 -17.62 -25.01
N MET A 81 -2.28 -17.05 -23.87
CA MET A 81 -2.01 -17.78 -22.63
C MET A 81 -3.18 -17.76 -21.64
N SER A 82 -4.40 -17.37 -22.07
CA SER A 82 -5.59 -17.47 -21.23
C SER A 82 -6.05 -18.93 -21.10
N SER A 83 -5.26 -19.73 -20.39
CA SER A 83 -5.83 -20.78 -19.56
C SER A 83 -6.16 -20.10 -18.23
N SER A 84 -7.44 -20.11 -17.87
CA SER A 84 -7.91 -19.76 -16.52
C SER A 84 -7.39 -20.82 -15.54
N SER A 85 -6.09 -20.78 -15.25
CA SER A 85 -5.52 -21.50 -14.14
C SER A 85 -5.68 -20.60 -12.92
N LEU A 86 -6.42 -21.08 -11.92
CA LEU A 86 -6.27 -20.56 -10.56
C LEU A 86 -4.78 -20.60 -10.25
N ALA A 87 -4.22 -19.49 -9.79
CA ALA A 87 -2.82 -19.47 -9.38
C ALA A 87 -2.61 -20.57 -8.34
N GLN A 88 -1.92 -21.64 -8.71
CA GLN A 88 -1.58 -22.71 -7.76
C GLN A 88 -0.46 -22.20 -6.90
N PHE A 89 -0.82 -21.71 -5.72
CA PHE A 89 0.15 -21.33 -4.71
C PHE A 89 0.77 -22.58 -4.07
N PRO A 90 2.03 -22.49 -3.62
CA PRO A 90 2.62 -23.53 -2.78
C PRO A 90 1.72 -23.82 -1.56
N PRO A 91 1.60 -25.09 -1.12
CA PRO A 91 0.72 -25.45 0.00
C PRO A 91 0.98 -24.65 1.28
N ASP A 92 2.25 -24.36 1.59
CA ASP A 92 2.64 -23.59 2.77
C ASP A 92 2.19 -22.12 2.67
N VAL A 93 2.31 -21.52 1.49
CA VAL A 93 1.80 -20.17 1.20
C VAL A 93 0.29 -20.14 1.40
N THR A 94 -0.43 -21.11 0.81
CA THR A 94 -1.89 -21.22 0.96
C THR A 94 -2.31 -21.40 2.42
N LYS A 95 -1.55 -22.19 3.19
CA LYS A 95 -1.83 -22.42 4.61
C LYS A 95 -1.77 -21.12 5.41
N ILE A 96 -0.73 -20.32 5.22
CA ILE A 96 -0.54 -19.06 5.95
C ILE A 96 -1.54 -18.00 5.50
N LEU A 97 -1.85 -17.91 4.20
CA LEU A 97 -2.84 -16.95 3.68
C LEU A 97 -4.25 -17.14 4.27
N LYS A 98 -4.57 -18.29 4.89
CA LYS A 98 -5.84 -18.45 5.61
C LYS A 98 -5.97 -17.52 6.83
N GLN A 99 -4.87 -16.99 7.33
CA GLN A 99 -4.79 -16.08 8.47
C GLN A 99 -4.60 -14.62 8.02
N VAL A 100 -4.71 -14.33 6.72
CA VAL A 100 -4.44 -12.97 6.19
C VAL A 100 -5.40 -11.91 6.73
N ASP A 101 -6.58 -12.32 7.19
CA ASP A 101 -7.58 -11.44 7.80
C ASP A 101 -7.32 -11.20 9.30
N ASP A 102 -6.27 -11.79 9.88
CA ASP A 102 -5.92 -11.66 11.31
C ASP A 102 -4.91 -10.53 11.54
N TRP A 103 -5.08 -9.75 12.62
CA TRP A 103 -4.11 -8.71 13.02
C TRP A 103 -2.73 -9.30 13.35
N SER A 104 -2.70 -10.52 13.85
CA SER A 104 -1.48 -11.24 14.24
C SER A 104 -0.82 -11.99 13.07
N PHE A 105 -1.14 -11.65 11.83
CA PHE A 105 -0.55 -12.28 10.65
C PHE A 105 0.98 -12.15 10.67
N ASP A 106 1.69 -13.28 10.64
CA ASP A 106 3.15 -13.29 10.68
C ASP A 106 3.72 -13.11 9.26
N VAL A 107 4.05 -11.86 8.92
CA VAL A 107 4.62 -11.50 7.63
C VAL A 107 5.99 -12.14 7.37
N PHE A 108 6.76 -12.45 8.42
CA PHE A 108 8.07 -13.07 8.28
C PHE A 108 7.93 -14.56 7.94
N GLN A 109 7.08 -15.28 8.66
CA GLN A 109 6.74 -16.66 8.34
C GLN A 109 6.16 -16.76 6.91
N PHE A 110 5.32 -15.81 6.54
CA PHE A 110 4.78 -15.74 5.19
C PHE A 110 5.88 -15.53 4.13
N ASN A 111 6.82 -14.62 4.36
CA ASN A 111 7.96 -14.39 3.48
C ASN A 111 8.82 -15.64 3.28
N GLU A 112 9.07 -16.41 4.33
CA GLU A 112 9.79 -17.68 4.25
C GLU A 112 9.05 -18.70 3.39
N ALA A 113 7.75 -18.92 3.64
CA ALA A 113 6.93 -19.82 2.84
C ALA A 113 6.81 -19.37 1.38
N ALA A 114 6.81 -18.05 1.14
CA ALA A 114 6.78 -17.42 -0.17
C ALA A 114 8.13 -17.47 -0.92
N GLY A 115 9.18 -18.05 -0.32
CA GLY A 115 10.50 -18.12 -0.95
C GLY A 115 11.11 -16.74 -1.24
N GLY A 116 10.86 -15.75 -0.36
CA GLY A 116 11.32 -14.38 -0.55
C GLY A 116 10.54 -13.58 -1.59
N SER A 117 9.31 -14.00 -1.93
CA SER A 117 8.41 -13.27 -2.84
C SER A 117 7.04 -12.91 -2.22
N PRO A 118 6.98 -12.34 -1.01
CA PRO A 118 5.72 -12.13 -0.29
C PRO A 118 4.76 -11.14 -0.97
N ILE A 119 5.25 -10.07 -1.63
CA ILE A 119 4.39 -9.12 -2.36
C ILE A 119 3.65 -9.84 -3.48
N ARG A 120 4.38 -10.71 -4.20
CA ARG A 120 3.80 -11.48 -5.32
C ARG A 120 2.60 -12.29 -4.89
N TYR A 121 2.75 -13.12 -3.87
CA TYR A 121 1.68 -14.02 -3.45
C TYR A 121 0.53 -13.26 -2.78
N LEU A 122 0.82 -12.31 -1.88
CA LEU A 122 -0.21 -11.51 -1.22
C LEU A 122 -1.00 -10.66 -2.21
N GLY A 123 -0.32 -9.98 -3.14
CA GLY A 123 -0.96 -9.12 -4.13
C GLY A 123 -1.90 -9.89 -5.05
N VAL A 124 -1.49 -11.06 -5.53
CA VAL A 124 -2.35 -11.94 -6.33
C VAL A 124 -3.55 -12.45 -5.52
N ASP A 125 -3.33 -12.84 -4.26
CA ASP A 125 -4.40 -13.31 -3.37
C ASP A 125 -5.46 -12.23 -3.16
N LEU A 126 -5.06 -11.02 -2.75
CA LEU A 126 -5.99 -9.93 -2.48
C LEU A 126 -6.75 -9.47 -3.72
N LEU A 127 -6.11 -9.36 -4.90
CA LEU A 127 -6.83 -9.03 -6.13
C LEU A 127 -7.93 -10.06 -6.47
N ASN A 128 -7.68 -11.34 -6.17
CA ASN A 128 -8.68 -12.40 -6.34
C ASN A 128 -9.78 -12.33 -5.28
N ARG A 129 -9.44 -12.18 -3.99
CA ARG A 129 -10.41 -12.09 -2.89
C ARG A 129 -11.39 -10.93 -3.05
N TYR A 130 -10.89 -9.76 -3.44
CA TYR A 130 -11.73 -8.58 -3.67
C TYR A 130 -12.45 -8.60 -5.03
N GLY A 131 -12.33 -9.67 -5.82
CA GLY A 131 -12.96 -9.80 -7.14
C GLY A 131 -12.45 -8.78 -8.18
N LEU A 132 -11.32 -8.13 -7.91
CA LEU A 132 -10.78 -7.04 -8.74
C LEU A 132 -10.29 -7.55 -10.09
N ASN A 133 -9.77 -8.79 -10.12
CA ASN A 133 -9.37 -9.42 -11.38
C ASN A 133 -10.55 -9.53 -12.36
N THR A 134 -11.71 -9.99 -11.89
CA THR A 134 -12.93 -10.09 -12.71
C THR A 134 -13.47 -8.71 -13.06
N LYS A 135 -13.59 -7.82 -12.06
CA LYS A 135 -14.18 -6.48 -12.21
C LYS A 135 -13.43 -5.63 -13.23
N PHE A 136 -12.09 -5.66 -13.18
CA PHE A 136 -11.24 -4.86 -14.06
C PHE A 136 -10.64 -5.63 -15.23
N LYS A 137 -11.05 -6.90 -15.41
CA LYS A 137 -10.55 -7.79 -16.49
C LYS A 137 -9.02 -7.93 -16.47
N ILE A 138 -8.44 -7.97 -15.28
CA ILE A 138 -7.00 -8.16 -15.09
C ILE A 138 -6.70 -9.64 -15.36
N GLN A 139 -5.78 -9.89 -16.29
CA GLN A 139 -5.33 -11.25 -16.58
C GLN A 139 -4.43 -11.76 -15.45
N GLN A 140 -4.68 -12.98 -14.98
CA GLN A 140 -3.93 -13.60 -13.88
C GLN A 140 -2.41 -13.60 -14.12
N ASN A 141 -1.97 -13.93 -15.34
CA ASN A 141 -0.55 -13.92 -15.71
C ASN A 141 0.05 -12.51 -15.70
N ALA A 142 -0.75 -11.49 -16.08
CA ALA A 142 -0.28 -10.11 -16.05
C ALA A 142 -0.15 -9.59 -14.61
N ALA A 143 -1.08 -9.95 -13.73
CA ALA A 143 -0.99 -9.64 -12.29
C ALA A 143 0.22 -10.32 -11.64
N ASP A 144 0.41 -11.62 -11.90
CA ASP A 144 1.55 -12.38 -11.36
C ASP A 144 2.90 -11.78 -11.80
N ALA A 145 3.04 -11.49 -13.09
CA ALA A 145 4.25 -10.86 -13.64
C ALA A 145 4.48 -9.45 -13.06
N PHE A 146 3.41 -8.66 -12.91
CA PHE A 146 3.48 -7.33 -12.33
C PHE A 146 4.01 -7.36 -10.89
N PHE A 147 3.42 -8.20 -10.02
CA PHE A 147 3.88 -8.26 -8.64
C PHE A 147 5.27 -8.90 -8.51
N ALA A 148 5.62 -9.88 -9.35
CA ALA A 148 6.98 -10.41 -9.40
C ALA A 148 8.02 -9.33 -9.78
N GLN A 149 7.67 -8.44 -10.71
CA GLN A 149 8.55 -7.33 -11.08
C GLN A 149 8.62 -6.25 -9.98
N MET A 150 7.50 -6.00 -9.28
CA MET A 150 7.46 -5.10 -8.13
C MET A 150 8.35 -5.60 -6.99
N GLU A 151 8.25 -6.90 -6.66
CA GLU A 151 9.10 -7.59 -5.68
C GLU A 151 10.59 -7.40 -6.00
N SER A 152 10.98 -7.64 -7.26
CA SER A 152 12.36 -7.39 -7.71
C SER A 152 12.80 -5.93 -7.52
N GLY A 153 11.88 -4.98 -7.65
CA GLY A 153 12.15 -3.56 -7.42
C GLY A 153 12.49 -3.26 -5.95
N TYR A 154 11.71 -3.80 -5.01
CA TYR A 154 11.97 -3.66 -3.58
C TYR A 154 13.29 -4.33 -3.16
N ASN A 155 13.60 -5.49 -3.75
CA ASN A 155 14.81 -6.26 -3.40
C ASN A 155 16.11 -5.71 -4.01
N LYS A 156 16.02 -4.76 -4.95
CA LYS A 156 17.17 -4.23 -5.72
C LYS A 156 18.30 -3.69 -4.84
N HIS A 157 17.97 -2.97 -3.76
CA HIS A 157 18.94 -2.23 -2.96
C HIS A 157 19.27 -2.88 -1.61
N LYS A 158 18.66 -4.04 -1.29
CA LYS A 158 18.84 -4.73 0.01
C LYS A 158 18.67 -3.79 1.21
N ASN A 159 17.65 -2.94 1.15
CA ASN A 159 17.32 -2.04 2.25
C ASN A 159 16.96 -2.85 3.50
N LEU A 160 17.45 -2.42 4.67
CA LEU A 160 17.20 -3.14 5.93
C LEU A 160 15.72 -3.11 6.36
N TYR A 161 14.99 -2.04 6.01
CA TYR A 161 13.58 -1.86 6.39
C TYR A 161 12.66 -1.65 5.20
N HIS A 162 12.97 -0.71 4.29
CA HIS A 162 12.17 -0.44 3.08
C HIS A 162 12.40 -1.49 1.99
N ASN A 163 12.05 -2.73 2.31
CA ASN A 163 12.14 -3.91 1.47
C ASN A 163 10.74 -4.51 1.24
N SER A 164 10.69 -5.67 0.62
CA SER A 164 9.43 -6.27 0.26
C SER A 164 8.62 -6.80 1.41
N ILE A 165 9.26 -7.27 2.48
CA ILE A 165 8.59 -7.71 3.71
C ILE A 165 7.77 -6.54 4.28
N HIS A 166 8.37 -5.35 4.39
CA HIS A 166 7.65 -4.17 4.88
C HIS A 166 6.50 -3.75 3.96
N ALA A 167 6.69 -3.83 2.64
CA ALA A 167 5.60 -3.54 1.69
C ALA A 167 4.43 -4.53 1.83
N THR A 168 4.72 -5.81 2.05
CA THR A 168 3.73 -6.85 2.33
C THR A 168 2.99 -6.58 3.63
N ASP A 169 3.72 -6.26 4.71
CA ASP A 169 3.17 -5.96 6.04
C ASP A 169 2.18 -4.80 6.00
N VAL A 170 2.57 -3.69 5.37
CA VAL A 170 1.69 -2.53 5.18
C VAL A 170 0.46 -2.89 4.35
N THR A 171 0.63 -3.68 3.29
CA THR A 171 -0.49 -4.10 2.42
C THR A 171 -1.48 -4.99 3.17
N GLN A 172 -1.00 -5.97 3.93
CA GLN A 172 -1.84 -6.86 4.72
C GLN A 172 -2.54 -6.10 5.85
N THR A 173 -1.84 -5.17 6.52
CA THR A 173 -2.44 -4.29 7.54
C THR A 173 -3.57 -3.45 6.94
N MET A 174 -3.37 -2.87 5.75
CA MET A 174 -4.44 -2.13 5.06
C MET A 174 -5.62 -3.02 4.70
N HIS A 175 -5.37 -4.25 4.24
CA HIS A 175 -6.41 -5.24 4.01
C HIS A 175 -7.17 -5.56 5.30
N TYR A 176 -6.49 -5.80 6.42
CA TYR A 176 -7.11 -6.00 7.73
C TYR A 176 -8.04 -4.84 8.08
N MET A 177 -7.53 -3.59 8.01
CA MET A 177 -8.34 -2.41 8.33
C MET A 177 -9.60 -2.32 7.46
N ILE A 178 -9.49 -2.56 6.15
CA ILE A 178 -10.63 -2.56 5.22
C ILE A 178 -11.62 -3.70 5.54
N SER A 179 -11.13 -4.86 5.97
CA SER A 179 -11.96 -6.04 6.27
C SER A 179 -12.71 -5.93 7.60
N GLN A 180 -12.13 -5.25 8.58
CA GLN A 180 -12.69 -5.13 9.95
C GLN A 180 -13.59 -3.91 10.13
N THR A 181 -13.35 -2.86 9.35
CA THR A 181 -14.28 -1.74 9.27
C THR A 181 -15.31 -2.08 8.20
N GLU A 182 -16.58 -1.72 8.37
CA GLU A 182 -17.64 -1.94 7.35
C GLU A 182 -17.44 -1.09 6.07
N LEU A 183 -16.19 -0.87 5.66
CA LEU A 183 -15.75 -0.08 4.50
C LEU A 183 -15.54 -0.95 3.24
N SER A 184 -15.79 -2.26 3.32
CA SER A 184 -15.67 -3.21 2.21
C SER A 184 -16.86 -3.20 1.26
#